data_AF-X6M1Q6-F1
#
_entry.id   AF-X6M1Q6-F1
#
_cell.length_a   1.000
_cell.length_b   1.000
_cell.length_c   1.000
_cell.angle_alpha   90.00
_cell.angle_beta   90.00
_cell.angle_gamma   90.00
#
_symmetry.space_group_name_H-M   'P 1'
#
loop_
_entity.id
_entity.type
_entity.pdbx_description
1 polymer ?
#
loop_
_entity_poly.entity_id
_entity_poly.type
_entity_poly.pdbx_seq_one_letter_code
_entity_poly.pdbx_strand_id
1 'polypeptide(L)'
;MNGLLLLLDGFDEIVNEIQNNTNLQSWLKHCTSNQKYSIIMTSRPNAMCEYLNNPGMLNVIGFQSQGIQNYINAYFKNSIEIE
;
A
#
# COMPACT_ATOMS: atom_id res chain seq x y z
N MET A 1 16.41 13.79 -8.11
CA MET A 1 15.48 12.65 -8.28
C MET A 1 14.31 13.15 -9.11
N ASN A 2 14.16 12.71 -10.36
CA ASN A 2 13.03 13.09 -11.23
C ASN A 2 12.07 11.90 -11.43
N GLY A 3 11.89 11.09 -10.38
CA GLY A 3 11.00 9.93 -10.40
C GLY A 3 9.63 10.28 -9.84
N LEU A 4 8.59 9.62 -10.34
CA LEU A 4 7.22 9.72 -9.84
C LEU A 4 6.97 8.64 -8.80
N LEU A 5 6.44 9.00 -7.64
CA LEU A 5 5.93 8.06 -6.65
C LEU A 5 4.44 7.79 -6.92
N LEU A 6 4.08 6.52 -7.09
CA LEU A 6 2.70 6.06 -7.16
C LEU A 6 2.34 5.34 -5.86
N LEU A 7 1.26 5.79 -5.22
CA LEU A 7 0.68 5.17 -4.03
C LEU A 7 -0.65 4.53 -4.43
N LEU A 8 -0.74 3.20 -4.35
CA LEU A 8 -1.98 2.45 -4.63
C LEU A 8 -2.47 1.83 -3.33
N ASP A 9 -3.54 2.37 -2.76
CA ASP A 9 -4.13 1.87 -1.53
C ASP A 9 -5.26 0.88 -1.85
N GLY A 10 -5.28 -0.27 -1.18
CA GLY A 10 -6.34 -1.28 -1.36
C GLY A 10 -6.27 -2.03 -2.71
N PHE A 11 -5.08 -2.45 -3.15
CA PHE A 11 -4.89 -3.12 -4.44
C PHE A 11 -5.78 -4.36 -4.63
N ASP A 12 -6.11 -5.07 -3.55
CA ASP A 12 -7.01 -6.21 -3.58
C ASP A 12 -8.43 -5.90 -4.06
N GLU A 13 -8.86 -4.64 -3.98
CA GLU A 13 -10.18 -4.20 -4.45
C GLU A 13 -10.29 -4.23 -5.99
N ILE A 14 -9.16 -4.06 -6.69
CA ILE A 14 -9.11 -3.94 -8.16
C ILE A 14 -8.45 -5.15 -8.85
N VAL A 15 -7.93 -6.12 -8.08
CA VAL A 15 -7.12 -7.23 -8.64
C VAL A 15 -7.88 -8.01 -9.73
N ASN A 16 -9.17 -8.25 -9.51
CA ASN A 16 -10.04 -8.97 -10.46
C ASN A 16 -10.35 -8.14 -11.71
N GLU A 17 -10.46 -6.82 -11.58
CA GLU A 17 -10.66 -5.94 -12.72
C GLU A 17 -9.40 -5.87 -13.58
N ILE A 18 -8.22 -5.74 -12.96
CA ILE A 18 -6.95 -5.67 -13.70
C ILE A 18 -6.70 -6.97 -14.48
N GLN A 19 -7.08 -8.13 -13.95
CA GLN A 19 -6.95 -9.40 -14.68
C GLN A 19 -7.77 -9.42 -15.98
N ASN A 20 -8.92 -8.73 -16.02
CA ASN A 20 -9.80 -8.69 -17.18
C ASN A 20 -9.61 -7.44 -18.05
N ASN A 21 -8.88 -6.44 -17.57
CA ASN A 21 -8.64 -5.17 -18.27
C ASN A 21 -7.19 -5.09 -18.77
N THR A 22 -6.98 -5.44 -20.04
CA THR A 22 -5.65 -5.49 -20.69
C THR A 22 -4.93 -4.14 -20.70
N ASN A 23 -5.67 -3.03 -20.78
CA ASN A 23 -5.08 -1.68 -20.73
C ASN A 23 -4.53 -1.37 -19.35
N LEU A 24 -5.33 -1.64 -18.31
CA LEU A 24 -4.92 -1.40 -16.92
C LEU A 24 -3.75 -2.31 -16.52
N GLN A 25 -3.77 -3.57 -16.96
CA GLN A 25 -2.66 -4.50 -16.77
C GLN A 25 -1.38 -4.00 -17.44
N SER A 26 -1.48 -3.52 -18.69
CA SER A 26 -0.33 -3.00 -19.46
C SER A 26 0.24 -1.73 -18.83
N TRP A 27 -0.65 -0.84 -18.36
CA TRP A 27 -0.25 0.36 -17.62
C TRP A 27 0.51 0.01 -16.34
N LEU A 28 -0.02 -0.92 -15.52
CA LEU A 28 0.63 -1.32 -14.28
C LEU A 28 1.98 -2.00 -14.54
N LYS A 29 2.08 -2.86 -15.55
CA LYS A 29 3.35 -3.46 -16.02
C LYS A 29 4.36 -2.41 -16.49
N HIS A 30 3.92 -1.37 -17.19
CA HIS A 30 4.80 -0.28 -17.61
C HIS A 30 5.35 0.47 -16.39
N CYS A 31 4.48 0.81 -15.42
CA CYS A 31 4.90 1.49 -14.21
C CYS A 31 5.91 0.65 -13.40
N THR A 32 5.70 -0.66 -13.24
CA THR A 32 6.57 -1.51 -12.42
C THR A 32 7.92 -1.85 -13.05
N SER A 33 8.04 -1.76 -14.38
CA SER A 33 9.28 -2.04 -15.11
C SER A 33 10.14 -0.79 -15.38
N ASN A 34 9.56 0.41 -15.24
CA ASN A 34 10.22 1.66 -15.61
C ASN A 34 10.85 2.35 -14.40
N GLN A 35 12.16 2.57 -14.45
CA GLN A 35 12.96 3.18 -13.37
C GLN A 35 12.57 4.61 -13.00
N LYS A 36 11.73 5.27 -13.83
CA LYS A 36 11.17 6.58 -13.51
C LYS A 36 10.05 6.53 -12.47
N TYR A 37 9.53 5.35 -12.14
CA TYR A 37 8.48 5.18 -11.15
C TYR A 37 9.03 4.47 -9.91
N SER A 38 8.56 4.91 -8.76
CA SER A 38 8.60 4.15 -7.52
C SER A 38 7.16 3.88 -7.12
N ILE A 39 6.86 2.66 -6.67
CA ILE A 39 5.48 2.24 -6.41
C ILE A 39 5.41 1.62 -5.02
N ILE A 40 4.44 2.08 -4.24
CA ILE A 40 4.04 1.45 -2.98
C ILE A 40 2.59 1.03 -3.13
N MET A 41 2.30 -0.22 -2.83
CA MET A 41 0.95 -0.79 -2.89
C MET A 41 0.61 -1.40 -1.54
N THR A 42 -0.59 -1.10 -1.03
CA THR A 42 -1.16 -1.82 0.11
C THR A 42 -2.19 -2.81 -0.42
N SER A 43 -2.35 -3.92 0.29
CA SER A 43 -3.27 -4.98 -0.10
C SER A 43 -3.58 -5.87 1.08
N ARG A 44 -4.76 -6.49 1.09
CA ARG A 44 -4.97 -7.70 1.88
C ARG A 44 -3.97 -8.82 1.48
N PRO A 45 -3.67 -9.75 2.40
CA PRO A 45 -2.87 -10.93 2.08
C PRO A 45 -3.41 -11.66 0.83
N ASN A 46 -2.50 -12.23 0.04
CA ASN A 46 -2.79 -13.08 -1.13
C ASN A 46 -3.39 -12.38 -2.37
N ALA A 47 -3.67 -11.09 -2.33
CA ALA A 47 -3.99 -10.32 -3.54
C ALA A 47 -2.69 -9.95 -4.27
N MET A 48 -2.18 -10.92 -5.02
CA MET A 48 -0.99 -10.79 -5.86
C MET A 48 -1.36 -11.00 -7.32
N CYS A 49 -0.59 -10.39 -8.22
CA CYS A 49 -0.71 -10.57 -9.65
C CYS A 49 0.58 -11.19 -10.19
N GLU A 50 0.46 -12.20 -11.07
CA GLU A 50 1.61 -12.95 -11.62
C GLU A 50 2.65 -12.06 -12.34
N TYR A 51 2.24 -10.90 -12.84
CA TYR A 51 3.11 -9.97 -13.56
C TYR A 51 3.77 -8.92 -12.66
N LEU A 52 3.53 -8.94 -11.34
CA LEU A 52 4.33 -8.21 -10.38
C LEU A 52 5.59 -9.05 -10.10
N ASN A 53 6.68 -8.75 -10.81
CA ASN A 53 7.94 -9.47 -10.73
C ASN A 53 8.58 -9.35 -9.34
N ASN A 54 8.27 -10.29 -8.45
CA ASN A 54 8.86 -10.46 -7.12
C ASN A 54 9.05 -9.12 -6.36
N PRO A 55 7.96 -8.39 -6.05
CA PRO A 55 8.06 -7.13 -5.32
C PRO A 55 8.66 -7.34 -3.93
N GLY A 56 9.32 -6.32 -3.40
CA GLY A 56 9.71 -6.30 -1.99
C GLY A 56 8.46 -6.32 -1.12
N MET A 57 8.27 -7.39 -0.34
CA MET A 57 7.08 -7.58 0.50
C MET A 57 7.35 -7.12 1.92
N LEU A 58 6.47 -6.25 2.44
CA LEU A 58 6.46 -5.82 3.84
C LEU A 58 5.12 -6.23 4.46
N ASN A 59 5.15 -6.82 5.65
CA ASN A 59 3.96 -7.23 6.38
C ASN A 59 3.63 -6.22 7.48
N VAL A 60 2.43 -5.67 7.46
CA VAL A 60 1.90 -4.83 8.55
C VAL A 60 1.20 -5.73 9.56
N ILE A 61 1.85 -5.95 10.72
CA ILE A 61 1.39 -6.89 11.75
C ILE A 61 0.63 -6.23 12.92
N GLY A 62 0.34 -4.93 12.80
CA GLY A 62 -0.33 -4.14 13.85
C GLY A 62 0.62 -3.67 14.96
N PHE A 63 0.04 -3.16 16.06
CA PHE A 63 0.79 -2.62 17.17
C PHE A 63 1.22 -3.68 18.19
N GLN A 64 2.43 -3.50 18.74
CA GLN A 64 2.84 -4.16 19.97
C GLN A 64 2.15 -3.52 21.18
N SER A 65 2.18 -4.17 22.36
CA SER A 65 1.53 -3.67 23.58
C SER A 65 1.91 -2.23 23.92
N GLN A 66 3.19 -1.86 23.79
CA GLN A 66 3.63 -0.48 23.99
C GLN A 66 3.06 0.48 22.93
N GLY A 67 2.96 0.04 21.68
CA GLY A 67 2.35 0.81 20.61
C GLY A 67 0.85 1.07 20.85
N ILE A 68 0.12 0.09 21.37
CA ILE A 68 -1.28 0.24 21.78
C ILE A 68 -1.40 1.28 22.89
N GLN A 69 -0.58 1.16 23.95
CA GLN A 69 -0.58 2.14 25.04
C GLN A 69 -0.26 3.55 24.54
N ASN A 70 0.75 3.69 23.68
CA ASN A 70 1.13 4.97 23.09
C ASN A 70 0.00 5.57 22.24
N TYR A 71 -0.67 4.75 21.42
CA TYR A 71 -1.78 5.19 20.58
C TYR A 71 -2.96 5.70 21.42
N ILE A 72 -3.37 4.93 22.44
CA ILE A 72 -4.45 5.31 23.36
C ILE A 72 -4.09 6.60 24.10
N ASN A 73 -2.89 6.65 24.69
CA ASN A 73 -2.43 7.83 25.42
C ASN A 73 -2.40 9.07 24.52
N ALA A 74 -1.90 8.96 23.29
CA ALA A 74 -1.88 10.08 22.35
C ALA A 74 -3.29 10.55 21.98
N TYR A 75 -4.21 9.62 21.70
CA TYR A 75 -5.60 9.93 21.38
C TYR A 75 -6.28 10.70 22.53
N PHE A 76 -6.18 10.19 23.76
CA PHE A 76 -6.86 10.78 24.91
C PHE A 76 -6.16 12.02 25.49
N LYS A 77 -4.85 12.17 25.27
CA LYS A 77 -4.11 13.36 25.72
C LYS A 77 -4.50 14.61 24.91
N ASN A 78 -4.79 14.44 23.62
CA ASN A 78 -5.23 15.53 22.75
C ASN A 78 -6.69 15.95 22.99
N SER A 79 -7.51 15.09 23.58
CA SER A 79 -8.91 15.43 23.93
C SER A 79 -9.05 16.28 25.20
N ILE A 80 -8.00 16.43 26.00
CA ILE A 80 -8.02 17.26 27.23
C ILE A 80 -7.70 18.73 26.92
N GLU A 81 -7.09 19.04 25.76
CA GLU A 81 -6.75 20.41 25.35
C GLU A 81 -7.89 21.15 24.61
N ILE A 82 -9.06 20.52 24.41
CA ILE A 82 -10.20 21.08 23.64
C ILE A 82 -11.41 21.44 24.54
N GLU A 83 -11.32 21.23 25.87
CA GLU A 83 -12.28 21.79 26.85
C GLU A 83 -11.77 23.08 27.48
#